data_AF-A0A1K1YCA5-F1
#
_entry.id   AF-A0A1K1YCA5-F1
#
_cell.length_a   1.000
_cell.length_b   1.000
_cell.length_c   1.000
_cell.angle_alpha   90.00
_cell.angle_beta   90.00
_cell.angle_gamma   90.00
#
_symmetry.space_group_name_H-M   'P 1'
#
loop_
_entity.id
_entity.type
_entity.pdbx_description
1 polymer ?
#
loop_
_entity_poly.entity_id
_entity_poly.type
_entity_poly.pdbx_seq_one_letter_code
_entity_poly.pdbx_strand_id
1 'polypeptide(L)'
;MDAQDLAQLADKEFEQMLTSNIHPPTRDARTWAAITHPDNLPRARRILTHVHERTASVLRRRKTEREEFRVQCFARGEAGKREWFATRADFESLRRRTANFHQRVQRAITELGQEQRNVNRAQSHNAGQQSRETLRELAVAVQRHQAVHARNGGGAEQVDHELWQHLDRLTVPTGPGQHPTTLRTMLSIYWTDAQPLDDDPGRRTQPEHVAAAPAPAAAHPGVPQARRAHDREDLTA
;
A
#
# COMPACT_ATOMS: atom_id res chain seq x y z
N MET A 1 18.17 -14.42 4.14
CA MET A 1 17.01 -14.80 4.96
C MET A 1 15.81 -14.23 4.27
N ASP A 2 14.95 -15.11 3.81
CA ASP A 2 13.79 -14.76 2.99
C ASP A 2 12.51 -14.85 3.82
N ALA A 3 11.39 -14.35 3.30
CA ALA A 3 10.14 -14.27 4.07
C ALA A 3 9.62 -15.64 4.53
N GLN A 4 9.87 -16.69 3.75
CA GLN A 4 9.49 -18.07 4.09
C GLN A 4 10.34 -18.65 5.22
N ASP A 5 11.64 -18.33 5.27
CA ASP A 5 12.52 -18.74 6.38
C ASP A 5 12.00 -18.19 7.71
N LEU A 6 11.54 -16.93 7.70
CA LEU A 6 10.99 -16.26 8.88
C LEU A 6 9.67 -16.87 9.36
N ALA A 7 8.84 -17.36 8.45
CA ALA A 7 7.57 -17.99 8.79
C ALA A 7 7.77 -19.28 9.61
N GLN A 8 8.89 -19.99 9.39
CA GLN A 8 9.20 -21.25 10.06
C GLN A 8 9.85 -21.08 11.44
N LEU A 9 10.41 -19.91 11.75
CA LEU A 9 11.03 -19.66 13.05
C LEU A 9 10.01 -19.77 14.19
N ALA A 10 10.46 -20.21 15.37
CA ALA A 10 9.62 -20.19 16.57
C ALA A 10 9.40 -18.74 17.05
N ASP A 11 8.29 -18.49 17.76
CA ASP A 11 7.93 -17.13 18.21
C ASP A 11 9.03 -16.46 19.04
N LYS A 12 9.80 -17.22 19.84
CA LYS A 12 10.92 -16.68 20.63
C LYS A 12 12.11 -16.23 19.77
N GLU A 13 12.47 -17.04 18.78
CA GLU A 13 13.58 -16.74 17.85
C GLU A 13 13.21 -15.57 16.96
N PHE A 14 11.96 -15.55 16.51
CA PHE A 14 11.39 -14.47 15.73
C PHE A 14 11.31 -13.17 16.55
N GLU A 15 10.92 -13.22 17.83
CA GLU A 15 10.97 -12.07 18.74
C GLU A 15 12.39 -11.52 18.88
N GLN A 16 13.38 -12.38 19.13
CA GLN A 16 14.77 -11.95 19.29
C GLN A 16 15.27 -11.23 18.03
N MET A 17 15.05 -11.84 16.87
CA MET A 17 15.44 -11.28 15.58
C MET A 17 14.68 -9.96 15.26
N LEU A 18 13.40 -9.86 15.60
CA LEU A 18 12.64 -8.60 15.55
C LEU A 18 13.28 -7.52 16.42
N THR A 19 13.53 -7.81 17.70
CA THR A 19 14.10 -6.85 18.65
C THR A 19 15.51 -6.38 18.28
N SER A 20 16.30 -7.22 17.60
CA SER A 20 17.61 -6.83 17.07
C SER A 20 17.50 -5.87 15.87
N ASN A 21 16.40 -5.91 15.12
CA ASN A 21 16.21 -5.13 13.89
C ASN A 21 15.26 -3.91 14.03
N ILE A 22 14.73 -3.63 15.23
CA ILE A 22 13.84 -2.46 15.45
C ILE A 22 14.54 -1.10 15.33
N HIS A 23 15.88 -1.06 15.31
CA HIS A 23 16.64 0.20 15.28
C HIS A 23 17.13 0.49 13.86
N PRO A 24 16.59 1.52 13.17
CA PRO A 24 16.88 1.75 11.76
C PRO A 24 18.37 1.88 11.40
N PRO A 25 19.23 2.55 12.20
CA PRO A 25 20.66 2.66 11.89
C PRO A 25 21.43 1.34 11.92
N THR A 26 20.96 0.33 12.65
CA THR A 26 21.67 -0.95 12.83
C THR A 26 20.90 -2.14 12.28
N ARG A 27 19.76 -1.91 11.62
CA ARG A 27 18.94 -3.00 11.07
C ARG A 27 19.53 -3.51 9.77
N ASP A 28 19.42 -4.81 9.55
CA ASP A 28 19.66 -5.38 8.24
C ASP A 28 18.46 -5.11 7.32
N ALA A 29 18.73 -4.53 6.15
CA ALA A 29 17.72 -4.17 5.17
C ALA A 29 16.97 -5.40 4.64
N ARG A 30 17.69 -6.51 4.41
CA ARG A 30 17.08 -7.74 3.88
C ARG A 30 16.16 -8.39 4.91
N THR A 31 16.63 -8.51 6.15
CA THR A 31 15.83 -9.03 7.26
C THR A 31 14.60 -8.17 7.53
N TRP A 32 14.74 -6.83 7.51
CA TRP A 32 13.59 -5.93 7.68
C TRP A 32 12.56 -6.08 6.56
N ALA A 33 13.00 -6.19 5.30
CA ALA A 33 12.11 -6.44 4.17
C ALA A 33 11.31 -7.74 4.33
N ALA A 34 11.96 -8.80 4.82
CA ALA A 34 11.32 -10.08 5.10
C ALA A 34 10.33 -10.02 6.29
N ILE A 35 10.62 -9.21 7.31
CA ILE A 35 9.70 -8.91 8.42
C ILE A 35 8.46 -8.16 7.92
N THR A 36 8.65 -7.17 7.05
CA THR A 36 7.57 -6.35 6.49
C THR A 36 6.75 -7.05 5.41
N HIS A 37 7.14 -8.27 5.01
CA HIS A 37 6.41 -9.07 4.04
C HIS A 37 4.97 -9.33 4.52
N PRO A 38 3.94 -9.27 3.64
CA PRO A 38 2.54 -9.43 4.02
C PRO A 38 2.23 -10.65 4.90
N ASP A 39 2.92 -11.77 4.67
CA ASP A 39 2.71 -13.01 5.42
C ASP A 39 3.22 -12.95 6.87
N ASN A 40 4.30 -12.20 7.11
CA ASN A 40 4.94 -12.09 8.42
C ASN A 40 4.48 -10.88 9.21
N LEU A 41 3.94 -9.87 8.52
CA LEU A 41 3.61 -8.56 9.07
C LEU A 41 2.60 -8.62 10.24
N PRO A 42 1.50 -9.42 10.20
CA PRO A 42 0.58 -9.54 11.33
C PRO A 42 1.25 -10.15 12.56
N ARG A 43 2.07 -11.20 12.34
CA ARG A 43 2.81 -11.90 13.40
C ARG A 43 3.84 -10.99 14.06
N ALA A 44 4.60 -10.25 13.25
CA ALA A 44 5.60 -9.29 13.72
C ALA A 44 4.98 -8.19 14.59
N ARG A 45 3.85 -7.64 14.17
CA ARG A 45 3.10 -6.63 14.95
C ARG A 45 2.62 -7.19 16.28
N ARG A 46 2.02 -8.38 16.29
CA ARG A 46 1.55 -9.03 17.53
C ARG A 46 2.68 -9.19 18.55
N ILE A 47 3.83 -9.71 18.11
CA ILE A 47 4.98 -9.93 18.99
C ILE A 47 5.55 -8.61 19.52
N LEU A 48 5.73 -7.59 18.66
CA LEU A 48 6.22 -6.30 19.12
C LEU A 48 5.25 -5.63 20.11
N THR A 49 3.93 -5.77 19.92
CA THR A 49 2.93 -5.30 20.89
C THR A 49 3.12 -5.97 22.26
N HIS A 50 3.32 -7.29 22.30
CA HIS A 50 3.59 -8.00 23.56
C HIS A 50 4.92 -7.57 24.21
N VAL A 51 5.97 -7.35 23.41
CA VAL A 51 7.25 -6.81 23.91
C VAL A 51 7.06 -5.41 24.50
N HIS A 52 6.26 -4.56 23.84
CA HIS A 52 5.94 -3.22 24.29
C HIS A 52 5.19 -3.23 25.64
N GLU A 53 4.16 -4.05 25.76
CA GLU A 53 3.38 -4.26 26.98
C GLU A 53 4.26 -4.78 28.14
N ARG A 54 5.09 -5.79 27.87
CA ARG A 54 6.03 -6.36 28.84
C ARG A 54 6.99 -5.28 29.35
N THR A 55 7.53 -4.47 28.45
CA THR A 55 8.45 -3.38 28.80
C THR A 55 7.75 -2.31 29.64
N ALA A 56 6.50 -1.96 29.29
CA ALA A 56 5.70 -1.02 30.08
C ALA A 56 5.42 -1.55 31.50
N SER A 57 5.09 -2.84 31.62
CA SER A 57 4.88 -3.52 32.91
C SER A 57 6.15 -3.48 33.77
N VAL A 58 7.31 -3.81 33.19
CA VAL A 58 8.61 -3.72 33.88
C VAL A 58 8.89 -2.31 34.37
N LEU A 59 8.68 -1.27 33.54
CA LEU A 59 8.87 0.12 33.96
C LEU A 59 7.97 0.51 35.13
N ARG A 60 6.70 0.09 35.12
CA ARG A 60 5.75 0.35 36.22
C ARG A 60 6.18 -0.37 37.48
N ARG A 61 6.48 -1.66 37.40
CA ARG A 61 6.95 -2.47 38.53
C ARG A 61 8.21 -1.88 39.16
N ARG A 62 9.22 -1.53 38.35
CA ARG A 62 10.47 -0.93 38.84
C ARG A 62 10.26 0.43 39.49
N LYS A 63 9.29 1.22 39.03
CA LYS A 63 8.91 2.48 39.68
C LYS A 63 8.35 2.23 41.08
N THR A 64 7.48 1.24 41.24
CA THR A 64 6.93 0.83 42.54
C THR A 64 8.02 0.30 43.47
N GLU A 65 8.85 -0.63 43.02
CA GLU A 65 9.99 -1.17 43.79
C GLU A 65 10.94 -0.05 44.24
N ARG A 66 11.19 0.95 43.39
CA ARG A 66 12.03 2.10 43.72
C ARG A 66 11.40 2.97 44.81
N GLU A 67 10.08 3.14 44.79
CA GLU A 67 9.37 3.91 45.82
C GLU A 67 9.38 3.17 47.17
N GLU A 68 9.15 1.86 47.18
CA GLU A 68 9.26 1.02 48.37
C GLU A 68 10.68 1.08 48.97
N PHE A 69 11.70 0.97 48.13
CA PHE A 69 13.10 1.11 48.55
C PHE A 69 13.38 2.49 49.15
N ARG A 70 12.79 3.56 48.60
CA ARG A 70 12.89 4.92 49.17
C ARG A 70 12.36 4.96 50.60
N VAL A 71 11.17 4.43 50.82
CA VAL A 71 10.53 4.40 52.15
C VAL A 71 11.40 3.62 53.14
N GLN A 72 11.90 2.44 52.75
CA GLN A 72 12.77 1.61 53.59
C GLN A 72 14.12 2.27 53.92
N CYS A 73 14.73 2.98 52.98
CA CYS A 73 15.95 3.74 53.21
C CYS A 73 15.71 4.91 54.17
N PHE A 74 14.62 5.65 54.00
CA PHE A 74 14.33 6.82 54.83
C PHE A 74 13.96 6.44 56.27
N ALA A 75 13.32 5.29 56.47
CA ALA A 75 13.08 4.72 57.80
C ALA A 75 14.37 4.39 58.57
N ARG A 76 15.48 4.13 57.87
CA ARG A 76 16.81 3.83 58.45
C ARG A 76 17.64 5.10 58.76
N GLY A 77 17.05 6.30 58.63
CA GLY A 77 17.71 7.57 58.95
C GLY A 77 18.81 7.97 57.96
N GLU A 78 19.81 8.73 58.43
CA GLU A 78 20.86 9.33 57.58
C GLU A 78 21.74 8.31 56.85
N ALA A 79 21.93 7.11 57.43
CA ALA A 79 22.67 6.03 56.77
C ALA A 79 21.89 5.50 55.54
N GLY A 80 20.58 5.27 55.69
CA GLY A 80 19.74 4.81 54.58
C GLY A 80 19.50 5.88 53.52
N LYS A 81 19.43 7.16 53.87
CA LYS A 81 19.40 8.26 52.89
C LYS A 81 20.62 8.26 51.97
N ARG A 82 21.82 8.02 52.51
CA ARG A 82 23.07 7.91 51.73
C ARG A 82 23.02 6.74 50.73
N GLU A 83 22.53 5.58 51.16
CA GLU A 83 22.33 4.40 50.30
C GLU A 83 21.32 4.69 49.15
N TRP A 84 20.23 5.39 49.47
CA TRP A 84 19.25 5.82 48.46
C TRP A 84 19.86 6.72 47.38
N PHE A 85 20.68 7.70 47.77
CA PHE A 85 21.33 8.61 46.83
C PHE A 85 22.41 7.91 46.01
N ALA A 86 23.16 6.97 46.60
CA ALA A 86 24.18 6.20 45.90
C ALA A 86 23.59 5.38 44.73
N THR A 87 22.41 4.78 44.93
CA THR A 87 21.75 3.94 43.91
C THR A 87 20.97 4.73 42.84
N ARG A 88 20.90 6.07 42.96
CA ARG A 88 20.08 6.91 42.07
C ARG A 88 20.59 6.91 40.62
N ALA A 89 21.91 6.98 40.43
CA ALA A 89 22.51 7.04 39.10
C ALA A 89 22.23 5.75 38.29
N ASP A 90 22.38 4.59 38.93
CA ASP A 90 22.13 3.28 38.31
C ASP A 90 20.66 3.11 37.92
N PHE A 91 19.74 3.50 38.82
CA PHE A 91 18.31 3.47 38.52
C PHE A 91 17.96 4.37 37.34
N GLU A 92 18.44 5.62 37.31
CA GLU A 92 18.17 6.53 36.19
C GLU A 92 18.80 6.06 34.87
N SER A 93 19.98 5.42 34.92
CA SER A 93 20.60 4.81 33.74
C SER A 93 19.76 3.66 33.20
N LEU A 94 19.32 2.74 34.07
CA LEU A 94 18.43 1.64 33.69
C LEU A 94 17.09 2.14 33.15
N ARG A 95 16.48 3.13 33.83
CA ARG A 95 15.20 3.74 33.42
C ARG A 95 15.31 4.36 32.04
N ARG A 96 16.37 5.15 31.79
CA ARG A 96 16.63 5.76 30.49
C ARG A 96 16.81 4.71 29.38
N ARG A 97 17.63 3.67 29.62
CA ARG A 97 17.83 2.58 28.64
C ARG A 97 16.51 1.86 28.31
N THR A 98 15.73 1.52 29.33
CA THR A 98 14.46 0.81 29.17
C THR A 98 13.40 1.69 28.47
N ALA A 99 13.33 2.97 28.83
CA ALA A 99 12.43 3.92 28.17
C ALA A 99 12.80 4.14 26.69
N ASN A 100 14.10 4.24 26.37
CA ASN A 100 14.57 4.34 24.99
C ASN A 100 14.21 3.09 24.18
N PHE A 101 14.36 1.90 24.77
CA PHE A 101 13.94 0.65 24.14
C PHE A 101 12.42 0.63 23.91
N HIS A 102 11.62 0.98 24.91
CA HIS A 102 10.17 1.09 24.81
C HIS A 102 9.72 2.02 23.66
N GLN A 103 10.35 3.20 23.55
CA GLN A 103 10.09 4.13 22.45
C GLN A 103 10.47 3.56 21.07
N ARG A 104 11.59 2.81 20.98
CA ARG A 104 12.00 2.15 19.72
C ARG A 104 10.99 1.10 19.29
N VAL A 105 10.52 0.26 20.22
CA VAL A 105 9.49 -0.74 19.94
C VAL A 105 8.19 -0.05 19.47
N GLN A 106 7.77 1.02 20.15
CA GLN A 106 6.57 1.78 19.74
C GLN A 106 6.69 2.38 18.33
N ARG A 107 7.86 2.91 17.97
CA ARG A 107 8.13 3.40 16.61
C ARG A 107 8.06 2.27 15.59
N ALA A 108 8.68 1.13 15.86
CA ALA A 108 8.62 -0.04 14.99
C ALA A 108 7.18 -0.54 14.79
N ILE A 109 6.35 -0.59 15.85
CA ILE A 109 4.92 -0.93 15.74
C ILE A 109 4.19 0.04 14.80
N THR A 110 4.51 1.34 14.90
CA THR A 110 3.91 2.38 14.05
C THR A 110 4.32 2.21 12.58
N GLU A 111 5.60 1.92 12.34
CA GLU A 111 6.14 1.64 10.99
C GLU A 111 5.47 0.40 10.37
N LEU A 112 5.43 -0.73 11.09
CA LEU A 112 4.71 -1.92 10.62
C LEU A 112 3.21 -1.67 10.39
N GLY A 113 2.61 -0.76 11.17
CA GLY A 113 1.23 -0.33 10.98
C GLY A 113 1.02 0.52 9.73
N GLN A 114 2.01 1.32 9.33
CA GLN A 114 2.01 2.02 8.04
C GLN A 114 2.14 1.02 6.88
N GLU A 115 3.06 0.07 6.98
CA GLU A 115 3.23 -0.95 5.94
C GLU A 115 1.98 -1.81 5.75
N GLN A 116 1.29 -2.18 6.84
CA GLN A 116 0.04 -2.94 6.70
C GLN A 116 -1.01 -2.15 5.93
N ARG A 117 -1.10 -0.84 6.15
CA ARG A 117 -2.02 0.02 5.41
C ARG A 117 -1.64 0.14 3.94
N ASN A 118 -0.34 0.17 3.64
CA ASN A 118 0.16 0.19 2.27
C ASN A 118 -0.19 -1.12 1.54
N VAL A 119 0.06 -2.27 2.18
CA VAL A 119 -0.31 -3.60 1.66
C VAL A 119 -1.82 -3.70 1.42
N ASN A 120 -2.63 -3.31 2.40
CA ASN A 120 -4.09 -3.34 2.26
C ASN A 120 -4.57 -2.43 1.12
N ARG A 121 -3.97 -1.24 0.98
CA ARG A 121 -4.30 -0.30 -0.11
C ARG A 121 -3.95 -0.90 -1.47
N ALA A 122 -2.77 -1.51 -1.60
CA ALA A 122 -2.34 -2.16 -2.84
C ALA A 122 -3.26 -3.34 -3.20
N GLN A 123 -3.64 -4.16 -2.22
CA GLN A 123 -4.59 -5.26 -2.41
C GLN A 123 -5.97 -4.76 -2.86
N SER A 124 -6.51 -3.71 -2.22
CA SER A 124 -7.79 -3.13 -2.63
C SER A 124 -7.75 -2.53 -4.04
N HIS A 125 -6.66 -1.87 -4.43
CA HIS A 125 -6.50 -1.38 -5.80
C HIS A 125 -6.45 -2.52 -6.82
N ASN A 126 -5.69 -3.58 -6.53
CA ASN A 126 -5.60 -4.75 -7.39
C ASN A 126 -6.94 -5.47 -7.53
N ALA A 127 -7.68 -5.69 -6.42
CA ALA A 127 -9.01 -6.29 -6.44
C ALA A 127 -10.02 -5.44 -7.23
N GLY A 128 -9.92 -4.11 -7.13
CA GLY A 128 -10.72 -3.18 -7.93
C GLY A 128 -10.40 -3.26 -9.42
N GLN A 129 -9.12 -3.39 -9.79
CA GLN A 129 -8.69 -3.57 -11.18
C GLN A 129 -9.13 -4.93 -11.74
N GLN A 130 -8.94 -6.03 -10.99
CA GLN A 130 -9.36 -7.37 -11.39
C GLN A 130 -10.88 -7.45 -11.60
N SER A 131 -11.66 -6.86 -10.69
CA SER A 131 -13.12 -6.77 -10.84
C SER A 131 -13.52 -6.01 -12.10
N ARG A 132 -12.82 -4.91 -12.42
CA ARG A 132 -13.07 -4.13 -13.64
C ARG A 132 -12.71 -4.92 -14.90
N GLU A 133 -11.62 -5.67 -14.88
CA GLU A 133 -11.22 -6.51 -16.02
C GLU A 133 -12.21 -7.66 -16.23
N THR A 134 -12.61 -8.34 -15.16
CA THR A 134 -13.64 -9.40 -15.24
C THR A 134 -14.96 -8.86 -15.81
N LEU A 135 -15.35 -7.64 -15.40
CA LEU A 135 -16.54 -6.98 -15.92
C LEU A 135 -16.40 -6.60 -17.40
N ARG A 136 -15.20 -6.21 -17.84
CA ARG A 136 -14.88 -5.99 -19.24
C ARG A 136 -14.98 -7.28 -20.06
N GLU A 137 -14.37 -8.36 -19.60
CA GLU A 137 -14.42 -9.67 -20.25
C GLU A 137 -15.86 -10.16 -20.40
N LEU A 138 -16.67 -10.03 -19.34
CA LEU A 138 -18.10 -10.36 -19.37
C LEU A 138 -18.85 -9.51 -20.41
N ALA A 139 -18.62 -8.20 -20.42
CA ALA A 139 -19.28 -7.29 -21.35
C ALA A 139 -18.97 -7.65 -22.82
N VAL A 140 -17.70 -7.96 -23.12
CA VAL A 140 -17.26 -8.40 -24.45
C VAL A 140 -17.88 -9.75 -24.83
N ALA A 141 -17.94 -10.70 -23.90
CA ALA A 141 -18.55 -12.01 -24.13
C ALA A 141 -20.05 -11.89 -24.47
N VAL A 142 -20.79 -11.05 -23.73
CA VAL A 142 -22.21 -10.78 -23.98
C VAL A 142 -22.41 -10.09 -25.34
N GLN A 143 -21.56 -9.14 -25.71
CA GLN A 143 -21.63 -8.48 -27.02
C GLN A 143 -21.36 -9.47 -28.17
N ARG A 144 -20.38 -10.38 -28.01
CA ARG A 144 -20.10 -11.43 -28.99
C ARG A 144 -21.30 -12.38 -29.12
N HIS A 145 -21.92 -12.77 -28.01
CA HIS A 145 -23.13 -13.59 -28.01
C HIS A 145 -24.25 -12.92 -28.82
N GLN A 146 -24.51 -11.63 -28.55
CA GLN A 146 -25.50 -10.85 -29.30
C GLN A 146 -25.18 -10.82 -30.81
N ALA A 147 -23.92 -10.63 -31.19
CA ALA A 147 -23.50 -10.63 -32.58
C ALA A 147 -23.68 -11.99 -33.27
N VAL A 148 -23.44 -13.10 -32.56
CA VAL A 148 -23.66 -14.46 -33.08
C VAL A 148 -25.14 -14.73 -33.32
N HIS A 149 -26.03 -14.35 -32.39
CA HIS A 149 -27.48 -14.46 -32.59
C HIS A 149 -27.96 -13.63 -33.79
N ALA A 150 -27.46 -12.40 -33.93
CA ALA A 150 -27.79 -11.55 -35.07
C ALA A 150 -27.35 -12.16 -36.41
N ARG A 151 -26.22 -12.87 -36.45
CA ARG A 151 -25.69 -13.54 -37.66
C ARG A 151 -26.43 -14.85 -38.00
N ASN A 152 -26.81 -15.62 -36.99
CA ASN A 152 -27.42 -16.93 -37.18
C ASN A 152 -28.93 -16.86 -37.50
N GLY A 153 -29.54 -15.67 -37.41
CA GLY A 153 -30.94 -15.45 -37.80
C GLY A 153 -31.99 -16.16 -36.92
N GLY A 154 -31.57 -16.82 -35.84
CA GLY A 154 -32.46 -17.40 -34.84
C GLY A 154 -33.00 -16.31 -33.92
N GLY A 155 -34.31 -16.31 -33.67
CA GLY A 155 -34.91 -15.42 -32.67
C GLY A 155 -34.26 -15.67 -31.31
N ALA A 156 -33.74 -14.61 -30.70
CA ALA A 156 -33.16 -14.69 -29.37
C ALA A 156 -34.27 -14.98 -28.34
N GLU A 157 -33.95 -15.74 -27.31
CA GLU A 157 -34.91 -16.01 -26.25
C GLU A 157 -35.06 -14.79 -25.33
N GLN A 158 -36.15 -14.73 -24.57
CA GLN A 158 -36.39 -13.65 -23.62
C GLN A 158 -35.23 -13.50 -22.61
N VAL A 159 -34.61 -14.61 -22.22
CA VAL A 159 -33.45 -14.64 -21.32
C VAL A 159 -32.20 -14.00 -21.94
N ASP A 160 -32.02 -14.09 -23.26
CA ASP A 160 -30.92 -13.45 -23.98
C ASP A 160 -31.11 -11.93 -24.02
N HIS A 161 -32.36 -11.49 -24.27
CA HIS A 161 -32.71 -10.07 -24.23
C HIS A 161 -32.51 -9.46 -22.85
N GLU A 162 -32.87 -10.18 -21.78
CA GLU A 162 -32.62 -9.76 -20.40
C GLU A 162 -31.12 -9.64 -20.10
N LEU A 163 -30.32 -10.62 -20.54
CA LEU A 163 -28.86 -10.57 -20.45
C LEU A 163 -28.27 -9.35 -21.17
N TRP A 164 -28.75 -9.02 -22.36
CA TRP A 164 -28.26 -7.86 -23.13
C TRP A 164 -28.68 -6.52 -22.51
N GLN A 165 -29.86 -6.45 -21.88
CA GLN A 165 -30.29 -5.26 -21.13
C GLN A 165 -29.39 -4.95 -19.93
N HIS A 166 -28.75 -5.97 -19.34
CA HIS A 166 -27.80 -5.73 -18.25
C HIS A 166 -26.57 -4.91 -18.69
N LEU A 167 -26.21 -4.90 -19.98
CA LEU A 167 -25.16 -4.01 -20.51
C LEU A 167 -25.51 -2.52 -20.44
N ASP A 168 -26.81 -2.16 -20.46
CA ASP A 168 -27.26 -0.77 -20.28
C ASP A 168 -27.37 -0.37 -18.82
N ARG A 169 -27.69 -1.34 -17.95
CA ARG A 169 -27.99 -1.07 -16.53
C ARG A 169 -26.74 -1.03 -15.67
N LEU A 170 -25.75 -1.86 -15.98
CA LEU A 170 -24.49 -1.87 -15.25
C LEU A 170 -23.63 -0.67 -15.63
N THR A 171 -23.23 0.10 -14.62
CA THR A 171 -22.39 1.30 -14.80
C THR A 171 -21.07 1.15 -14.07
N VAL A 172 -20.02 1.69 -14.68
CA VAL A 172 -18.67 1.77 -14.13
C VAL A 172 -18.33 3.24 -13.97
N PRO A 173 -17.81 3.68 -12.82
CA PRO A 173 -17.38 5.06 -12.65
C PRO A 173 -16.10 5.31 -13.44
N THR A 174 -16.11 6.34 -14.28
CA THR A 174 -15.00 6.72 -15.16
C THR A 174 -14.53 8.16 -14.91
N GLY A 175 -13.25 8.40 -15.16
CA GLY A 175 -12.63 9.73 -15.04
C GLY A 175 -12.43 10.24 -13.60
N PRO A 176 -11.81 11.42 -13.44
CA PRO A 176 -11.56 12.03 -12.13
C PRO A 176 -12.84 12.40 -11.38
N GLY A 177 -13.96 12.61 -12.09
CA GLY A 177 -15.29 12.89 -11.53
C GLY A 177 -16.12 11.64 -11.16
N GLN A 178 -15.60 10.42 -11.38
CA GLN A 178 -16.31 9.15 -11.13
C GLN A 178 -17.72 9.10 -11.76
N HIS A 179 -17.89 9.65 -12.97
CA HIS A 179 -19.19 9.67 -13.61
C HIS A 179 -19.61 8.24 -14.00
N PRO A 180 -20.85 7.81 -13.68
CA PRO A 180 -21.31 6.47 -14.02
C PRO A 180 -21.49 6.34 -15.54
N THR A 181 -20.72 5.46 -16.16
CA THR A 181 -20.79 5.15 -17.61
C THR A 181 -21.27 3.72 -17.78
N THR A 182 -22.25 3.48 -18.65
CA THR A 182 -22.81 2.13 -18.88
C THR A 182 -21.79 1.22 -19.55
N LEU A 183 -21.89 -0.10 -19.34
CA LEU A 183 -21.01 -1.06 -20.01
C LEU A 183 -21.15 -1.02 -21.53
N ARG A 184 -22.33 -0.72 -22.05
CA ARG A 184 -22.53 -0.54 -23.50
C ARG A 184 -21.74 0.64 -24.06
N THR A 185 -21.74 1.77 -23.36
CA THR A 185 -20.95 2.95 -23.74
C THR A 185 -19.45 2.69 -23.56
N MET A 186 -19.06 1.93 -22.53
CA MET A 186 -17.66 1.48 -22.35
C MET A 186 -17.19 0.59 -23.49
N LEU A 187 -18.02 -0.37 -23.90
CA LEU A 187 -17.74 -1.25 -25.01
C LEU A 187 -17.53 -0.45 -26.29
N SER A 188 -18.45 0.45 -26.63
CA SER A 188 -18.43 1.18 -27.90
C SER A 188 -17.36 2.27 -28.02
N ILE A 189 -17.02 2.96 -26.91
CA ILE A 189 -16.12 4.12 -26.94
C ILE A 189 -14.69 3.75 -26.51
N TYR A 190 -14.53 2.84 -25.55
CA TYR A 190 -13.23 2.63 -24.88
C TYR A 190 -12.64 1.24 -25.09
N TRP A 191 -13.44 0.23 -25.42
CA TRP A 191 -12.97 -1.16 -25.49
C TRP A 191 -12.97 -1.77 -26.90
N THR A 192 -13.61 -1.15 -27.90
CA THR A 192 -13.61 -1.64 -29.29
C THR A 192 -12.37 -1.31 -30.13
N ASP A 193 -11.45 -0.45 -29.67
CA ASP A 193 -10.26 -0.04 -30.45
C ASP A 193 -9.05 -0.99 -30.33
N ALA A 194 -9.24 -2.20 -29.82
CA ALA A 194 -8.19 -3.23 -29.76
C ALA A 194 -8.56 -4.47 -30.59
N GLN A 195 -8.75 -4.30 -31.90
CA GLN A 195 -8.35 -5.34 -32.83
C GLN A 195 -7.13 -4.82 -33.62
N PRO A 196 -5.95 -5.47 -33.53
CA PRO A 196 -5.00 -5.36 -34.62
C PRO A 196 -5.74 -5.91 -35.84
N LEU A 197 -5.93 -5.04 -36.84
CA LEU A 197 -6.20 -5.49 -38.20
C LEU A 197 -5.10 -6.50 -38.53
N ASP A 198 -5.48 -7.76 -38.69
CA ASP A 198 -4.69 -8.69 -39.49
C ASP A 198 -4.44 -7.99 -40.83
N ASP A 199 -3.21 -7.52 -41.02
CA ASP A 199 -2.72 -7.06 -42.31
C ASP A 199 -2.77 -8.26 -43.25
N ASP A 200 -3.85 -8.37 -44.01
CA ASP A 200 -3.94 -9.19 -45.21
C ASP A 200 -2.82 -8.75 -46.18
N PRO A 201 -1.78 -9.56 -46.41
CA PRO A 201 -0.64 -9.17 -47.25
C PRO A 201 -0.97 -9.27 -48.76
N GLY A 202 -2.24 -9.41 -49.14
CA GLY A 202 -2.65 -9.76 -50.50
C GLY A 202 -2.91 -8.60 -51.47
N ARG A 203 -2.85 -7.32 -51.07
CA ARG A 203 -3.31 -6.23 -51.95
C ARG A 203 -2.41 -4.98 -51.97
N ARG A 204 -1.15 -5.16 -52.36
CA ARG A 204 -0.33 -4.05 -52.91
C ARG A 204 0.46 -4.51 -54.13
N THR A 205 -0.14 -4.33 -55.30
CA THR A 205 0.60 -4.16 -56.56
C THR A 205 -0.06 -3.05 -57.37
N GLN A 206 0.45 -1.83 -57.25
CA GLN A 206 0.93 -1.06 -58.40
C GLN A 206 1.64 0.21 -57.91
N PRO A 207 2.87 0.50 -58.40
CA PRO A 207 3.56 1.75 -58.13
C PRO A 207 3.31 2.73 -59.29
N GLU A 208 2.78 3.91 -58.99
CA GLU A 208 2.90 5.06 -59.89
C GLU A 208 3.88 6.07 -59.32
N HIS A 209 4.86 6.39 -60.16
CA HIS A 209 5.96 7.32 -59.99
C HIS A 209 5.51 8.78 -60.23
N VAL A 210 6.44 9.71 -59.91
CA VAL A 210 6.48 11.15 -60.28
C VAL A 210 5.88 12.08 -59.19
N ALA A 211 6.52 13.12 -58.63
CA ALA A 211 7.81 13.80 -58.82
C ALA A 211 8.21 14.54 -57.51
N ALA A 212 9.46 15.01 -57.48
CA ALA A 212 10.18 15.57 -56.35
C ALA A 212 9.93 17.07 -56.06
N ALA A 213 9.92 17.39 -54.76
CA ALA A 213 10.54 18.54 -54.05
C ALA A 213 10.04 19.99 -54.33
N PRO A 214 10.32 21.01 -53.47
CA PRO A 214 11.19 21.02 -52.27
C PRO A 214 10.61 21.70 -51.00
N ALA A 215 11.29 21.48 -49.86
CA ALA A 215 11.20 22.28 -48.63
C ALA A 215 11.99 23.60 -48.77
N PRO A 216 11.70 24.64 -47.97
CA PRO A 216 12.46 24.90 -46.72
C PRO A 216 11.56 25.52 -45.61
N ALA A 217 11.91 25.86 -44.36
CA ALA A 217 13.09 25.86 -43.51
C ALA A 217 12.62 25.92 -42.02
N ALA A 218 13.56 25.70 -41.11
CA ALA A 218 13.43 25.54 -39.66
C ALA A 218 12.87 26.74 -38.86
N ALA A 219 12.16 26.43 -37.77
CA ALA A 219 12.27 27.11 -36.46
C ALA A 219 11.52 26.31 -35.36
N HIS A 220 12.25 25.68 -34.44
CA HIS A 220 11.78 25.39 -33.06
C HIS A 220 12.01 26.65 -32.20
N PRO A 221 11.58 26.76 -30.91
CA PRO A 221 10.81 25.86 -30.04
C PRO A 221 9.67 26.58 -29.26
N GLY A 222 8.86 25.86 -28.48
CA GLY A 222 7.91 26.52 -27.57
C GLY A 222 7.17 25.56 -26.64
N VAL A 223 7.78 25.26 -25.50
CA VAL A 223 7.15 24.58 -24.35
C VAL A 223 6.27 25.59 -23.60
N PRO A 224 5.01 25.26 -23.20
CA PRO A 224 4.34 26.00 -22.14
C PRO A 224 4.55 25.28 -20.79
N GLN A 225 5.33 25.94 -19.96
CA GLN A 225 5.56 25.66 -18.55
C GLN A 225 4.30 25.94 -17.73
N ALA A 226 4.03 25.06 -16.75
CA ALA A 226 2.94 25.18 -15.80
C ALA A 226 3.05 26.48 -14.97
N ARG A 227 1.98 27.31 -14.97
CA ARG A 227 1.82 28.38 -13.99
C ARG A 227 1.29 27.80 -12.68
N ARG A 228 2.13 27.83 -11.65
CA ARG A 228 1.69 27.86 -10.25
C ARG A 228 1.13 29.26 -9.96
N ALA A 229 -0.08 29.34 -9.44
CA ALA A 229 -0.54 30.50 -8.69
C ALA A 229 -0.39 30.16 -7.19
N HIS A 230 0.65 30.72 -6.58
CA HIS A 230 0.60 31.10 -5.18
C HIS A 230 -0.11 32.46 -5.16
N ASP A 231 -1.22 32.57 -4.43
CA ASP A 231 -1.54 33.82 -3.75
C ASP A 231 -1.66 33.48 -2.27
N ARG A 232 -0.75 34.08 -1.51
CA ARG A 232 -0.73 34.17 -0.07
C ARG A 232 -0.58 35.65 0.25
N GLU A 233 -1.10 36.00 1.42
CA GLU A 233 -0.98 37.27 2.15
C GLU A 233 -2.21 38.16 1.97
N ASP A 234 -3.14 38.10 2.93
CA ASP A 234 -3.08 38.68 4.28
C ASP A 234 -3.29 40.20 4.24
N LEU A 235 -4.29 40.68 4.98
CA LEU A 235 -4.14 41.65 6.08
C LEU A 235 -5.49 42.26 6.50
N THR A 236 -5.91 41.87 7.71
CA THR A 236 -6.36 42.71 8.83
C THR A 236 -7.43 43.79 8.62
N ALA A 237 -8.56 43.64 9.33
CA ALA A 237 -8.84 44.38 10.57
C ALA A 237 -9.93 43.65 11.37
#